data_AF-A0A1G6Q281-F1
#
_entry.id   AF-A0A1G6Q281-F1
#
_cell.length_a   1.000
_cell.length_b   1.000
_cell.length_c   1.000
_cell.angle_alpha   90.00
_cell.angle_beta   90.00
_cell.angle_gamma   90.00
#
_symmetry.space_group_name_H-M   'P 1'
#
loop_
_entity.id
_entity.type
_entity.pdbx_description
1 polymer ?
#
loop_
_entity_poly.entity_id
_entity_poly.type
_entity_poly.pdbx_seq_one_letter_code
_entity_poly.pdbx_strand_id
1 'polypeptide(L)'
;MCADMYPSLAGEALRAALSPPELFPKGITAMFDWINALPIYAWVKALHIVAVISWMAGMLYLPRLFVYHCEAEVGSRQSETFKVMERRLLKGIINPAMIVTWLAGLFLVWAGHWYLSGWFHVKFALVLAMSGIHGFLSRCVKDFAADRNQLTQKFYRIINEVPTVLMILIVIMVVVKPF
;
A
#
# COMPACT_ATOMS: atom_id res chain seq x y z
N MET A 1 24.04 38.29 41.27
CA MET A 1 22.91 39.13 40.82
C MET A 1 23.36 39.83 39.54
N CYS A 2 22.53 39.81 38.49
CA CYS A 2 22.77 40.26 37.11
C CYS A 2 23.31 39.20 36.13
N ALA A 3 22.44 38.26 35.76
CA ALA A 3 22.56 37.48 34.53
C ALA A 3 21.16 37.26 33.92
N ASP A 4 20.37 38.33 33.74
CA ASP A 4 19.05 38.28 33.10
C ASP A 4 18.75 39.62 32.41
N MET A 5 19.32 39.86 31.22
CA MET A 5 18.77 40.86 30.29
C MET A 5 19.45 40.70 28.92
N TYR A 6 18.66 40.49 27.87
CA TYR A 6 19.04 40.34 26.45
C TYR A 6 19.26 38.92 25.89
N PRO A 7 18.18 38.14 25.74
CA PRO A 7 18.12 37.13 24.67
C PRO A 7 16.86 37.19 23.77
N SER A 8 16.18 38.33 23.60
CA SER A 8 14.90 38.39 22.84
C SER A 8 14.94 39.03 21.44
N LEU A 9 15.76 40.04 21.18
CA LEU A 9 15.60 40.86 19.96
C LEU A 9 16.11 40.21 18.66
N ALA A 10 17.21 39.44 18.73
CA ALA A 10 17.79 38.80 17.54
C ALA A 10 16.94 37.62 17.02
N GLY A 11 16.22 36.94 17.92
CA GLY A 11 15.34 35.82 17.56
C GLY A 11 14.05 36.27 16.89
N GLU A 12 13.52 37.44 17.26
CA GLU A 12 12.31 38.01 16.67
C GLU A 12 12.55 38.55 15.25
N ALA A 13 13.68 39.23 15.03
CA ALA A 13 14.06 39.74 13.71
C ALA A 13 14.32 38.60 12.70
N LEU A 14 14.91 37.49 13.15
CA LEU A 14 15.14 36.30 12.32
C LEU A 14 13.84 35.56 11.97
N ARG A 15 12.87 35.52 12.90
CA ARG A 15 11.51 34.99 12.64
C ARG A 15 10.73 35.84 11.64
N ALA A 16 10.85 37.17 11.72
CA ALA A 16 10.21 38.08 10.78
C ALA A 16 10.77 37.94 9.36
N ALA A 17 12.09 37.72 9.21
CA ALA A 17 12.76 37.57 7.92
C ALA A 17 12.49 36.22 7.21
N LEU A 18 12.15 35.18 7.97
CA LEU A 18 11.85 33.83 7.47
C LEU A 18 10.35 33.59 7.24
N SER A 19 9.52 34.61 7.44
CA SER A 19 8.07 34.52 7.19
C SER A 19 7.80 34.58 5.68
N PRO A 20 7.18 33.56 5.07
CA PRO A 20 6.92 33.55 3.63
C PRO A 20 5.93 34.67 3.25
N PRO A 21 6.08 35.29 2.07
CA PRO A 21 5.25 36.43 1.68
C PRO A 21 3.77 36.01 1.50
N GLU A 22 2.86 36.83 2.03
CA GLU A 22 1.39 36.66 1.96
C GLU A 22 0.84 36.83 0.50
N LEU A 23 1.32 36.03 -0.46
CA LEU A 23 0.90 36.12 -1.87
C LEU A 23 -0.25 35.16 -2.22
N PHE A 24 -0.74 34.38 -1.26
CA PHE A 24 -1.83 33.42 -1.48
C PHE A 24 -3.05 33.76 -0.63
N PRO A 25 -4.28 33.67 -1.18
CA PRO A 25 -5.50 33.89 -0.41
C PRO A 25 -5.53 32.92 0.77
N LYS A 26 -5.59 33.48 1.99
CA LYS A 26 -5.43 32.78 3.28
C LYS A 26 -6.25 31.49 3.43
N GLY A 27 -7.37 31.36 2.70
CA GLY A 27 -8.19 30.14 2.71
C GLY A 27 -7.57 28.94 2.00
N ILE A 28 -6.83 29.14 0.90
CA ILE A 28 -6.26 28.05 0.09
C ILE A 28 -4.92 27.60 0.68
N THR A 29 -4.08 28.54 1.12
CA THR A 29 -2.84 28.23 1.85
C THR A 29 -3.12 27.63 3.21
N ALA A 30 -4.08 28.12 3.99
CA ALA A 30 -4.42 27.48 5.26
C ALA A 30 -4.90 26.04 5.06
N MET A 31 -5.75 25.75 4.08
CA MET A 31 -6.17 24.37 3.81
C MET A 31 -4.98 23.46 3.45
N PHE A 32 -4.05 23.94 2.63
CA PHE A 32 -2.82 23.22 2.29
C PHE A 32 -1.87 23.07 3.49
N ASP A 33 -1.72 24.10 4.31
CA ASP A 33 -0.87 24.11 5.49
C ASP A 33 -1.45 23.22 6.59
N TRP A 34 -2.78 23.18 6.78
CA TRP A 34 -3.45 22.22 7.67
C TRP A 34 -3.26 20.79 7.16
N ILE A 35 -3.45 20.50 5.87
CA ILE A 35 -3.23 19.14 5.33
C ILE A 35 -1.77 18.67 5.53
N ASN A 36 -0.80 19.57 5.37
CA ASN A 36 0.62 19.27 5.54
C ASN A 36 1.09 19.30 7.01
N ALA A 37 0.43 20.05 7.89
CA ALA A 37 0.76 20.15 9.32
C ALA A 37 -0.05 19.20 10.21
N LEU A 38 -1.10 18.53 9.71
CA LEU A 38 -1.99 17.73 10.54
C LEU A 38 -1.51 16.29 10.74
N PRO A 39 -1.77 15.69 11.92
CA PRO A 39 -1.65 14.25 12.17
C PRO A 39 -2.32 13.38 11.09
N ILE A 40 -3.28 13.91 10.33
CA ILE A 40 -3.98 13.21 9.25
C ILE A 40 -3.02 12.62 8.21
N TYR A 41 -2.03 13.37 7.72
CA TYR A 41 -1.09 12.82 6.71
C TYR A 41 -0.30 11.63 7.27
N ALA A 42 0.16 11.72 8.52
CA ALA A 42 0.84 10.63 9.21
C ALA A 42 -0.09 9.42 9.45
N TRP A 43 -1.34 9.65 9.86
CA TRP A 43 -2.35 8.60 10.02
C TRP A 43 -2.72 7.93 8.71
N VAL A 44 -2.89 8.68 7.62
CA VAL A 44 -3.16 8.10 6.29
C VAL A 44 -1.94 7.31 5.80
N LYS A 45 -0.72 7.78 6.06
CA LYS A 45 0.51 7.01 5.77
C LYS A 45 0.56 5.71 6.57
N ALA A 46 0.26 5.76 7.86
CA ALA A 46 0.19 4.57 8.70
C ALA A 46 -0.89 3.58 8.22
N LEU A 47 -2.10 4.08 7.93
CA LEU A 47 -3.19 3.30 7.36
C LEU A 47 -2.79 2.64 6.04
N HIS A 48 -2.14 3.39 5.14
CA HIS A 48 -1.64 2.86 3.88
C HIS A 48 -0.64 1.73 4.10
N ILE A 49 0.32 1.90 5.01
CA ILE A 49 1.32 0.85 5.32
C ILE A 49 0.64 -0.40 5.87
N VAL A 50 -0.28 -0.27 6.83
CA VAL A 50 -1.03 -1.40 7.41
C VAL A 50 -1.85 -2.12 6.33
N ALA A 51 -2.50 -1.37 5.45
CA ALA A 51 -3.26 -1.92 4.33
C ALA A 51 -2.36 -2.64 3.33
N VAL A 52 -1.20 -2.08 2.98
CA VAL A 52 -0.21 -2.72 2.10
C VAL A 52 0.27 -4.02 2.72
N ILE A 53 0.67 -4.03 4.00
CA ILE A 53 1.14 -5.25 4.68
C ILE A 53 0.05 -6.33 4.67
N SER A 54 -1.19 -5.96 4.99
CA SER A 54 -2.33 -6.89 5.00
C SER A 54 -2.61 -7.45 3.61
N TRP A 55 -2.51 -6.60 2.58
CA TRP A 55 -2.68 -7.01 1.19
C TRP A 55 -1.55 -7.96 0.75
N MET A 56 -0.29 -7.62 1.03
CA MET A 56 0.88 -8.44 0.68
C MET A 56 0.87 -9.79 1.39
N ALA A 57 0.56 -9.82 2.67
CA ALA A 57 0.46 -11.07 3.44
C ALA A 57 -0.56 -12.03 2.83
N GLY A 58 -1.75 -11.51 2.46
CA GLY A 58 -2.76 -12.32 1.79
C GLY A 58 -2.35 -12.75 0.37
N MET A 59 -1.70 -11.89 -0.40
CA MET A 59 -1.20 -12.19 -1.74
C MET A 59 -0.09 -13.26 -1.75
N LEU A 60 0.74 -13.33 -0.71
CA LEU A 60 1.75 -14.38 -0.53
C LEU A 60 1.14 -15.68 0.02
N TYR A 61 0.11 -15.58 0.86
CA TYR A 61 -0.51 -16.76 1.46
C TYR A 61 -1.46 -17.50 0.51
N LEU A 62 -2.17 -16.77 -0.37
CA LEU A 62 -3.19 -17.33 -1.24
C LEU A 62 -2.64 -18.35 -2.28
N PRO A 63 -1.54 -18.08 -3.02
CA PRO A 63 -0.93 -19.08 -3.91
C PRO A 63 -0.49 -20.34 -3.18
N ARG A 64 0.04 -20.18 -1.97
CA ARG A 64 0.43 -21.31 -1.13
C ARG A 64 -0.77 -22.17 -0.74
N LEU A 65 -1.92 -21.56 -0.48
CA LEU A 65 -3.16 -22.29 -0.24
C LEU A 65 -3.59 -23.09 -1.47
N PHE A 66 -3.48 -22.51 -2.67
CA PHE A 66 -3.77 -23.21 -3.93
C PHE A 66 -2.88 -24.43 -4.17
N VAL A 67 -1.60 -24.36 -3.78
CA VAL A 67 -0.68 -25.50 -3.84
C VAL A 67 -1.22 -26.69 -3.04
N TYR A 68 -1.76 -26.46 -1.85
CA TYR A 68 -2.34 -27.52 -1.02
C TYR A 68 -3.73 -27.94 -1.53
N HIS A 69 -4.51 -27.01 -2.07
CA HIS A 69 -5.82 -27.32 -2.65
C HIS A 69 -5.71 -28.20 -3.89
N CYS A 70 -4.66 -28.04 -4.71
CA CYS A 70 -4.41 -28.93 -5.84
C CYS A 70 -4.17 -30.40 -5.44
N GLU A 71 -3.73 -30.66 -4.22
CA GLU A 71 -3.50 -32.01 -3.71
C GLU A 71 -4.76 -32.61 -3.08
N ALA A 72 -5.77 -31.79 -2.78
CA ALA A 72 -7.02 -32.25 -2.18
C ALA A 72 -7.94 -32.85 -3.25
N GLU A 73 -8.56 -33.98 -2.94
CA GLU A 73 -9.56 -34.59 -3.81
C GLU A 73 -10.82 -33.70 -3.89
N VAL A 74 -11.36 -33.54 -5.09
CA VAL A 74 -12.57 -32.73 -5.34
C VAL A 74 -13.74 -33.26 -4.52
N GLY A 75 -14.46 -32.36 -3.84
CA GLY A 75 -15.57 -32.71 -2.96
C GLY A 75 -15.18 -33.32 -1.62
N SER A 76 -13.88 -33.53 -1.36
CA SER A 76 -13.41 -33.92 -0.03
C SER A 76 -13.67 -32.81 1.00
N ARG A 77 -13.74 -33.19 2.29
CA ARG A 77 -13.84 -32.22 3.40
C ARG A 77 -12.71 -31.19 3.36
N GLN A 78 -11.52 -31.60 2.90
CA GLN A 78 -10.36 -30.72 2.77
C GLN A 78 -10.56 -29.69 1.66
N SER A 79 -11.00 -30.12 0.47
CA SER A 79 -11.35 -29.23 -0.64
C SER A 79 -12.38 -28.17 -0.23
N GLU A 80 -13.49 -28.59 0.39
CA GLU A 80 -14.54 -27.66 0.83
C GLU A 80 -14.04 -26.67 1.90
N THR A 81 -13.14 -27.12 2.78
CA THR A 81 -12.51 -26.24 3.77
C THR A 81 -11.63 -25.20 3.09
N PHE A 82 -10.83 -25.59 2.08
CA PHE A 82 -9.99 -24.67 1.32
C PHE A 82 -10.81 -23.63 0.56
N LYS A 83 -11.90 -24.02 -0.11
CA LYS A 83 -12.82 -23.07 -0.78
C LYS A 83 -13.30 -21.97 0.18
N VAL A 84 -13.66 -22.33 1.42
CA VAL A 84 -14.08 -21.37 2.44
C VAL A 84 -12.92 -20.47 2.88
N MET A 85 -11.75 -21.04 3.14
CA MET A 85 -10.56 -20.29 3.56
C MET A 85 -10.11 -19.28 2.49
N GLU A 86 -10.00 -19.71 1.23
CA GLU A 86 -9.62 -18.87 0.09
C GLU A 86 -10.60 -17.72 -0.10
N ARG A 87 -11.91 -18.01 -0.07
CA ARG A 87 -12.95 -16.99 -0.21
C ARG A 87 -12.93 -15.97 0.93
N ARG A 88 -12.77 -16.44 2.18
CA ARG A 88 -12.70 -15.55 3.35
C ARG A 88 -11.44 -14.70 3.33
N LEU A 89 -10.30 -15.27 2.98
CA LEU A 89 -9.05 -14.54 2.83
C LEU A 89 -9.18 -13.46 1.75
N LEU A 90 -9.67 -13.83 0.56
CA LEU A 90 -9.82 -12.90 -0.56
C LEU A 90 -10.80 -11.77 -0.24
N LYS A 91 -12.04 -12.11 0.15
CA LYS A 91 -13.10 -11.09 0.34
C LYS A 91 -13.00 -10.35 1.66
N GLY A 92 -12.50 -11.01 2.71
CA GLY A 92 -12.44 -10.44 4.06
C GLY A 92 -11.17 -9.65 4.34
N ILE A 93 -10.04 -10.00 3.72
CA ILE A 93 -8.74 -9.38 4.02
C ILE A 93 -8.15 -8.73 2.78
N ILE A 94 -7.93 -9.50 1.70
CA ILE A 94 -7.16 -9.04 0.55
C ILE A 94 -7.88 -7.89 -0.18
N ASN A 95 -9.16 -8.05 -0.53
CA ASN A 95 -9.92 -7.04 -1.25
C ASN A 95 -10.05 -5.71 -0.48
N PRO A 96 -10.49 -5.68 0.79
CA PRO A 96 -10.58 -4.41 1.53
C PRO A 96 -9.19 -3.78 1.73
N ALA A 97 -8.15 -4.58 2.00
CA ALA A 97 -6.78 -4.07 2.12
C ALA A 97 -6.26 -3.45 0.81
N MET A 98 -6.56 -4.07 -0.33
CA MET A 98 -6.23 -3.51 -1.66
C MET A 98 -6.95 -2.18 -1.89
N ILE A 99 -8.25 -2.09 -1.60
CA ILE A 99 -9.05 -0.88 -1.77
C ILE A 99 -8.45 0.26 -0.92
N VAL A 100 -8.19 0.00 0.36
CA VAL A 100 -7.60 1.00 1.27
C VAL A 100 -6.19 1.39 0.80
N THR A 101 -5.39 0.43 0.34
CA THR A 101 -4.04 0.69 -0.22
C THR A 101 -4.11 1.67 -1.39
N TRP A 102 -5.03 1.47 -2.33
CA TRP A 102 -5.22 2.35 -3.48
C TRP A 102 -5.72 3.74 -3.09
N LEU A 103 -6.77 3.81 -2.27
CA LEU A 103 -7.34 5.10 -1.84
C LEU A 103 -6.33 5.93 -1.04
N ALA A 104 -5.71 5.33 -0.02
CA ALA A 104 -4.72 6.03 0.80
C ALA A 104 -3.44 6.34 0.01
N GLY A 105 -3.02 5.43 -0.88
CA GLY A 105 -1.84 5.62 -1.71
C GLY A 105 -1.99 6.79 -2.68
N LEU A 106 -3.12 6.88 -3.39
CA LEU A 106 -3.41 7.99 -4.29
C LEU A 106 -3.52 9.32 -3.54
N PHE A 107 -4.15 9.32 -2.36
CA PHE A 107 -4.19 10.50 -1.50
C PHE A 107 -2.78 10.97 -1.10
N LEU A 108 -1.89 10.07 -0.67
CA LEU A 108 -0.52 10.41 -0.28
C LEU A 108 0.31 10.98 -1.44
N VAL A 109 0.10 10.48 -2.65
CA VAL A 109 0.80 10.95 -3.85
C VAL A 109 0.37 12.35 -4.21
N TRP A 110 -0.95 12.62 -4.16
CA TRP A 110 -1.51 13.93 -4.39
C TRP A 110 -1.04 14.94 -3.34
N ALA A 111 -1.17 14.59 -2.05
CA ALA A 111 -0.77 15.46 -0.93
C ALA A 111 0.75 15.69 -0.88
N GLY A 112 1.56 14.69 -1.25
CA GLY A 112 3.02 14.78 -1.23
C GLY A 112 3.64 15.33 -2.52
N HIS A 113 2.84 15.66 -3.54
CA HIS A 113 3.30 16.06 -4.87
C HIS A 113 4.28 15.09 -5.54
N TRP A 114 4.19 13.79 -5.22
CA TRP A 114 5.14 12.78 -5.73
C TRP A 114 4.90 12.36 -7.18
N TYR A 115 3.80 12.82 -7.78
CA TYR A 115 3.42 12.48 -9.15
C TYR A 115 4.41 12.98 -10.21
N LEU A 116 5.33 13.89 -9.87
CA LEU A 116 6.43 14.33 -10.74
C LEU A 116 7.71 13.51 -10.56
N SER A 117 7.78 12.64 -9.56
CA SER A 117 8.99 11.87 -9.27
C SER A 117 9.07 10.62 -10.14
N GLY A 118 10.24 10.36 -10.74
CA GLY A 118 10.43 9.18 -11.56
C GLY A 118 10.25 7.88 -10.76
N TRP A 119 10.81 7.80 -9.54
CA TRP A 119 10.67 6.61 -8.68
C TRP A 119 9.20 6.24 -8.43
N PHE A 120 8.31 7.24 -8.38
CA PHE A 120 6.89 7.03 -8.15
C PHE A 120 6.22 6.36 -9.34
N HIS A 121 6.54 6.77 -10.58
CA HIS A 121 5.97 6.15 -11.78
C HIS A 121 6.34 4.66 -11.87
N VAL A 122 7.59 4.30 -11.55
CA VAL A 122 8.01 2.90 -11.50
C VAL A 122 7.29 2.14 -10.40
N LYS A 123 7.24 2.70 -9.18
CA LYS A 123 6.48 2.10 -8.07
C LYS A 123 5.01 1.88 -8.46
N PHE A 124 4.39 2.86 -9.09
CA PHE A 124 3.00 2.82 -9.52
C PHE A 124 2.76 1.71 -10.55
N ALA A 125 3.63 1.59 -11.55
CA ALA A 125 3.58 0.49 -12.52
C ALA A 125 3.71 -0.89 -11.85
N LEU A 126 4.59 -1.03 -10.85
CA LEU A 126 4.72 -2.27 -10.08
C LEU A 126 3.46 -2.59 -9.25
N VAL A 127 2.82 -1.58 -8.65
CA VAL A 127 1.56 -1.75 -7.89
C VAL A 127 0.38 -2.10 -8.83
N LEU A 128 0.37 -1.57 -10.05
CA LEU A 128 -0.57 -1.99 -11.10
C LEU A 128 -0.35 -3.45 -11.49
N ALA A 129 0.91 -3.85 -11.71
CA ALA A 129 1.24 -5.25 -11.97
C ALA A 129 0.79 -6.18 -10.83
N MET A 130 1.04 -5.78 -9.57
CA MET A 130 0.54 -6.49 -8.39
C MET A 130 -0.98 -6.62 -8.38
N SER A 131 -1.70 -5.55 -8.78
CA SER A 131 -3.16 -5.56 -8.89
C SER A 131 -3.64 -6.51 -10.00
N GLY A 132 -2.88 -6.63 -11.09
CA GLY A 132 -3.10 -7.64 -12.13
C GLY A 132 -2.96 -9.07 -11.59
N ILE A 133 -1.91 -9.34 -10.81
CA ILE A 133 -1.72 -10.64 -10.16
C ILE A 133 -2.85 -10.92 -9.16
N HIS A 134 -3.29 -9.92 -8.40
CA HIS A 134 -4.47 -10.04 -7.53
C HIS A 134 -5.71 -10.46 -8.32
N GLY A 135 -5.98 -9.81 -9.46
CA GLY A 135 -7.09 -10.17 -10.35
C GLY A 135 -7.00 -11.61 -10.85
N PHE A 136 -5.80 -12.05 -11.23
CA PHE A 136 -5.54 -13.43 -11.62
C PHE A 136 -5.81 -14.42 -10.47
N LEU A 137 -5.28 -14.19 -9.26
CA LEU A 137 -5.51 -15.07 -8.11
C LEU A 137 -6.99 -15.09 -7.70
N SER A 138 -7.69 -13.94 -7.80
CA SER A 138 -9.13 -13.84 -7.57
C SER A 138 -9.93 -14.70 -8.56
N ARG A 139 -9.49 -14.79 -9.82
CA ARG A 139 -10.03 -15.74 -10.80
C ARG A 139 -9.76 -17.18 -10.37
N CYS A 140 -8.53 -17.51 -9.94
CA CYS A 140 -8.22 -18.86 -9.46
C CYS A 140 -9.11 -19.29 -8.29
N VAL A 141 -9.39 -18.41 -7.30
CA VAL A 141 -10.34 -18.71 -6.21
C VAL A 141 -11.71 -19.12 -6.77
N LYS A 142 -12.19 -18.43 -7.81
CA LYS A 142 -13.48 -18.75 -8.45
C LYS A 142 -13.45 -20.07 -9.21
N ASP A 143 -12.30 -20.42 -9.78
CA ASP A 143 -12.12 -21.66 -10.53
C ASP A 143 -11.99 -22.88 -9.60
N PHE A 144 -11.29 -22.73 -8.46
CA PHE A 144 -11.30 -23.72 -7.37
C PHE A 144 -12.68 -23.88 -6.76
N ALA A 145 -13.39 -22.79 -6.48
CA ALA A 145 -14.75 -22.85 -5.92
C ALA A 145 -15.75 -23.57 -6.84
N ALA A 146 -15.47 -23.64 -8.14
CA ALA A 146 -16.31 -24.31 -9.13
C ALA A 146 -15.69 -25.62 -9.66
N ASP A 147 -14.69 -26.16 -8.96
CA ASP A 147 -14.05 -27.45 -9.26
C ASP A 147 -13.51 -27.58 -10.70
N ARG A 148 -13.13 -26.44 -11.31
CA ARG A 148 -12.66 -26.37 -12.69
C ARG A 148 -11.22 -25.86 -12.81
N ASN A 149 -10.45 -25.95 -11.73
CA ASN A 149 -9.04 -25.60 -11.78
C ASN A 149 -8.29 -26.51 -12.77
N GLN A 150 -7.59 -25.91 -13.73
CA GLN A 150 -6.77 -26.61 -14.73
C GLN A 150 -5.27 -26.41 -14.50
N LEU A 151 -4.89 -25.59 -13.51
CA LEU A 151 -3.51 -25.22 -13.25
C LEU A 151 -2.87 -26.21 -12.27
N THR A 152 -1.60 -26.53 -12.54
CA THR A 152 -0.87 -27.51 -11.75
C THR A 152 -0.31 -26.91 -10.46
N GLN A 153 -0.04 -27.78 -9.49
CA GLN A 153 0.63 -27.39 -8.25
C GLN A 153 1.97 -26.68 -8.48
N LYS A 154 2.76 -27.11 -9.49
CA LYS A 154 4.02 -26.46 -9.86
C LYS A 154 3.81 -25.02 -10.32
N PHE A 155 2.75 -24.76 -11.07
CA PHE A 155 2.38 -23.41 -11.49
C PHE A 155 2.11 -22.51 -10.28
N TYR A 156 1.36 -22.99 -9.29
CA TYR A 156 1.07 -22.22 -8.08
C TYR A 156 2.29 -21.98 -7.17
N ARG A 157 3.30 -22.85 -7.21
CA ARG A 157 4.59 -22.58 -6.58
C ARG A 157 5.35 -21.46 -7.28
N ILE A 158 5.33 -21.43 -8.62
CA ILE A 158 6.02 -20.38 -9.38
C ILE A 158 5.32 -19.03 -9.21
N ILE A 159 3.98 -18.99 -9.27
CA ILE A 159 3.24 -17.74 -9.12
C ILE A 159 3.40 -17.14 -7.71
N ASN A 160 3.70 -17.95 -6.70
CA ASN A 160 3.99 -17.48 -5.34
C ASN A 160 5.19 -16.53 -5.27
N GLU A 161 6.19 -16.71 -6.16
CA GLU A 161 7.37 -15.85 -6.18
C GLU A 161 7.09 -14.47 -6.78
N VAL A 162 6.04 -14.34 -7.60
CA VAL A 162 5.73 -13.08 -8.30
C VAL A 162 5.34 -11.97 -7.31
N PRO A 163 4.40 -12.17 -6.35
CA PRO A 163 4.15 -11.18 -5.31
C PRO A 163 5.39 -10.85 -4.48
N THR A 164 6.25 -11.83 -4.18
CA THR A 164 7.49 -11.61 -3.40
C THR A 164 8.44 -10.66 -4.12
N VAL A 165 8.72 -10.93 -5.41
CA VAL A 165 9.61 -10.11 -6.22
C VAL A 165 9.04 -8.69 -6.38
N LEU A 166 7.75 -8.56 -6.70
CA LEU A 166 7.10 -7.26 -6.82
C LEU A 166 7.15 -6.48 -5.50
N MET A 167 6.92 -7.13 -4.37
CA MET A 167 7.01 -6.50 -3.04
C MET A 167 8.40 -5.92 -2.80
N ILE A 168 9.46 -6.69 -3.06
CA ILE A 168 10.85 -6.23 -2.90
C ILE A 168 11.11 -4.97 -3.74
N LEU A 169 10.74 -5.00 -5.03
CA LEU A 169 10.92 -3.86 -5.92
C LEU A 169 10.12 -2.63 -5.47
N ILE A 170 8.86 -2.81 -5.05
CA ILE A 170 8.01 -1.73 -4.54
C ILE A 170 8.62 -1.08 -3.29
N VAL A 171 9.15 -1.88 -2.36
CA VAL A 171 9.80 -1.40 -1.14
C VAL A 171 11.07 -0.63 -1.46
N ILE A 172 11.93 -1.15 -2.35
CA ILE A 172 13.14 -0.46 -2.78
C ILE A 172 12.79 0.89 -3.41
N MET A 173 11.78 0.96 -4.29
CA MET A 173 11.37 2.21 -4.93
C MET A 173 10.89 3.26 -3.94
N VAL A 174 10.14 2.88 -2.90
CA VAL A 174 9.62 3.85 -1.92
C VAL A 174 10.64 4.26 -0.87
N VAL A 175 11.60 3.39 -0.53
CA VAL A 175 12.62 3.65 0.51
C VAL A 175 13.83 4.35 -0.09
N VAL A 176 14.40 3.82 -1.17
CA VAL A 176 15.64 4.32 -1.76
C VAL A 176 15.40 5.57 -2.60
N LYS A 177 14.26 5.65 -3.30
CA LYS A 177 13.89 6.76 -4.20
C LYS A 177 15.06 7.18 -5.12
N PRO A 178 15.54 6.26 -5.99
CA PRO A 178 16.82 6.44 -6.67
C PRO A 178 16.90 7.58 -7.70
N PHE A 179 15.76 8.18 -8.10
CA PHE A 179 15.66 9.26 -9.08
C PHE A 179 14.34 10.02 -8.97
#